data_AF-A0A7C1FLD6-F1
#
_entry.id   AF-A0A7C1FLD6-F1
#
_cell.length_a   1.000
_cell.length_b   1.000
_cell.length_c   1.000
_cell.angle_alpha   90.00
_cell.angle_beta   90.00
_cell.angle_gamma   90.00
#
_symmetry.space_group_name_H-M   'P 1'
#
loop_
_entity.id
_entity.type
_entity.pdbx_description
1 polymer ?
#
loop_
_entity_poly.entity_id
_entity_poly.type
_entity_poly.pdbx_seq_one_letter_code
_entity_poly.pdbx_strand_id
1 'polypeptide(L)'
;MTTSDPALILARIDQTYRALFQTLGDLSDEDLQQPGMVGSWRGVDLLAHLARWEEAGLAVIDHHLRGEPAPDDYRDYEAWNARWAAEDASLAPAAARQRWTRAHQQLMDRLRGLSPAQWDEVVRDWVEGVTAGHYEEHLADVLAWRRRISQPAEPPGTCC
;
A
#
# COMPACT_ATOMS: atom_id res chain seq x y z
N MET A 1 -20.46 -0.82 17.74
CA MET A 1 -20.37 -0.63 16.28
C MET A 1 -20.64 -1.97 15.64
N THR A 2 -21.55 -2.06 14.69
CA THR A 2 -21.80 -3.30 13.94
C THR A 2 -20.56 -3.56 13.10
N THR A 3 -19.75 -4.56 13.47
CA THR A 3 -18.56 -4.94 12.69
C THR A 3 -18.99 -5.38 11.29
N SER A 4 -18.50 -4.70 10.26
CA SER A 4 -18.84 -4.96 8.86
C SER A 4 -18.63 -6.43 8.48
N ASP A 5 -19.51 -6.97 7.63
CA ASP A 5 -19.39 -8.33 7.10
C ASP A 5 -18.02 -8.52 6.39
N PRO A 6 -17.24 -9.58 6.69
CA PRO A 6 -16.01 -9.92 5.98
C PRO A 6 -16.12 -9.87 4.45
N ALA A 7 -17.25 -10.27 3.88
CA ALA A 7 -17.46 -10.21 2.44
C ALA A 7 -17.46 -8.77 1.91
N LEU A 8 -18.04 -7.82 2.66
CA LEU A 8 -18.03 -6.39 2.31
C LEU A 8 -16.62 -5.80 2.45
N ILE A 9 -15.86 -6.23 3.45
CA ILE A 9 -14.46 -5.82 3.64
C ILE A 9 -13.63 -6.27 2.43
N LEU A 10 -13.68 -7.56 2.07
CA LEU A 10 -12.96 -8.11 0.92
C LEU A 10 -13.33 -7.39 -0.39
N ALA A 11 -14.62 -7.10 -0.60
CA ALA A 11 -15.07 -6.36 -1.77
C ALA A 11 -14.50 -4.93 -1.83
N ARG A 12 -14.44 -4.23 -0.69
CA ARG A 12 -13.81 -2.89 -0.62
C ARG A 12 -12.31 -2.96 -0.90
N ILE A 13 -11.62 -3.97 -0.39
CA ILE A 13 -10.19 -4.20 -0.66
C ILE A 13 -9.96 -4.39 -2.16
N ASP A 14 -10.72 -5.28 -2.81
CA ASP A 14 -10.61 -5.53 -4.25
C ASP A 14 -10.88 -4.25 -5.07
N GLN A 15 -11.87 -3.44 -4.67
CA GLN A 15 -12.20 -2.19 -5.36
C GLN A 15 -11.08 -1.14 -5.25
N THR A 16 -10.61 -0.90 -4.02
CA THR A 16 -9.59 0.13 -3.72
C THR A 16 -8.23 -0.26 -4.27
N TYR A 17 -7.85 -1.54 -4.15
CA TYR A 17 -6.64 -2.07 -4.78
C TYR A 17 -6.67 -1.87 -6.29
N ARG A 18 -7.77 -2.23 -6.98
CA ARG A 18 -7.87 -2.04 -8.43
C ARG A 18 -7.72 -0.58 -8.84
N ALA A 19 -8.32 0.35 -8.11
CA ALA A 19 -8.22 1.78 -8.41
C ALA A 19 -6.77 2.28 -8.31
N LEU A 20 -6.05 1.92 -7.24
CA LEU A 20 -4.65 2.29 -7.07
C LEU A 20 -3.73 1.55 -8.06
N PHE A 21 -3.95 0.25 -8.23
CA PHE A 21 -3.18 -0.60 -9.15
C PHE A 21 -3.27 -0.10 -10.59
N GLN A 22 -4.46 0.27 -11.07
CA GLN A 22 -4.61 0.84 -12.41
C GLN A 22 -3.90 2.20 -12.52
N THR A 23 -4.07 3.07 -11.51
CA THR A 23 -3.43 4.39 -11.50
C THR A 23 -1.90 4.31 -11.50
N LEU A 24 -1.32 3.33 -10.81
CA LEU A 24 0.13 3.08 -10.85
C LEU A 24 0.56 2.26 -12.08
N GLY A 25 -0.33 1.39 -12.58
CA GLY A 25 -0.13 0.52 -13.75
C GLY A 25 0.05 1.30 -15.05
N ASP A 26 -0.67 2.41 -15.19
CA ASP A 26 -0.61 3.31 -16.35
C ASP A 26 0.67 4.16 -16.42
N LEU A 27 1.50 4.18 -15.37
CA LEU A 27 2.74 4.95 -15.33
C LEU A 27 3.88 4.22 -16.05
N SER A 28 4.72 4.97 -16.77
CA SER A 28 5.96 4.42 -17.31
C SER A 28 6.98 4.12 -16.21
N ASP A 29 8.02 3.35 -16.54
CA ASP A 29 9.14 3.12 -15.61
C ASP A 29 9.87 4.43 -15.27
N GLU A 30 9.92 5.39 -16.21
CA GLU A 30 10.49 6.72 -15.98
C GLU A 30 9.63 7.51 -14.98
N ASP A 31 8.31 7.50 -15.15
CA ASP A 31 7.37 8.14 -14.23
C ASP A 31 7.48 7.57 -12.81
N LEU A 32 7.57 6.24 -12.69
CA LEU A 32 7.75 5.58 -11.39
C LEU A 32 9.07 5.94 -10.72
N GLN A 33 10.09 6.33 -11.49
CA GLN A 33 11.40 6.75 -10.98
C GLN A 33 11.46 8.24 -10.63
N GLN A 34 10.47 9.05 -11.03
CA GLN A 34 10.46 10.46 -10.68
C GLN A 34 10.30 10.64 -9.16
N PRO A 35 11.11 11.52 -8.54
CA PRO A 35 11.03 11.77 -7.11
C PRO A 35 9.77 12.54 -6.74
N GLY A 36 9.39 12.38 -5.48
CA GLY A 36 8.34 13.15 -4.83
C GLY A 36 6.92 12.83 -5.27
N MET A 37 6.63 11.58 -5.64
CA MET A 37 5.27 11.07 -5.76
C MET A 37 4.52 11.15 -4.43
N VAL A 38 5.16 10.71 -3.34
CA VAL A 38 4.65 10.82 -1.96
C VAL A 38 5.74 11.46 -1.11
N GLY A 39 5.59 12.73 -0.73
CA GLY A 39 6.67 13.47 -0.06
C GLY A 39 7.94 13.51 -0.90
N SER A 40 8.98 12.77 -0.50
CA SER A 40 10.23 12.59 -1.26
C SER A 40 10.29 11.29 -2.07
N TRP A 41 9.39 10.34 -1.83
CA TRP A 41 9.40 9.01 -2.41
C TRP A 41 9.05 9.00 -3.89
N ARG A 42 9.67 8.10 -4.64
CA ARG A 42 9.30 7.77 -6.02
C ARG A 42 8.11 6.80 -6.03
N GLY A 43 7.55 6.55 -7.20
CA GLY A 43 6.50 5.53 -7.36
C GLY A 43 6.98 4.11 -7.06
N VAL A 44 8.25 3.80 -7.37
CA VAL A 44 8.87 2.52 -6.99
C VAL A 44 8.90 2.32 -5.47
N ASP A 45 9.19 3.38 -4.72
CA ASP A 45 9.28 3.33 -3.26
C ASP A 45 7.88 3.12 -2.65
N LEU A 46 6.86 3.78 -3.20
CA LEU A 46 5.46 3.56 -2.80
C LEU A 46 5.01 2.11 -3.06
N LEU A 47 5.32 1.53 -4.22
CA LEU A 47 5.00 0.14 -4.52
C LEU A 47 5.66 -0.83 -3.53
N ALA A 48 6.93 -0.58 -3.20
CA ALA A 48 7.66 -1.38 -2.21
C ALA A 48 7.05 -1.24 -0.81
N HIS A 49 6.71 -0.03 -0.40
CA HIS A 49 6.06 0.29 0.87
C HIS A 49 4.72 -0.44 1.03
N LEU A 50 3.84 -0.36 0.03
CA LEU A 50 2.56 -1.08 0.04
C LEU A 50 2.77 -2.59 0.18
N ALA A 51 3.71 -3.15 -0.58
CA ALA A 51 4.04 -4.57 -0.50
C ALA A 51 4.54 -4.98 0.89
N ARG A 52 5.43 -4.18 1.51
CA ARG A 52 5.99 -4.45 2.84
C ARG A 52 4.91 -4.47 3.91
N TRP A 53 3.96 -3.53 3.89
CA TRP A 53 2.86 -3.51 4.86
C TRP A 53 1.89 -4.66 4.67
N GLU A 54 1.60 -5.08 3.44
CA GLU A 54 0.81 -6.29 3.17
C GLU A 54 1.53 -7.56 3.63
N GLU A 55 2.84 -7.68 3.38
CA GLU A 55 3.69 -8.79 3.86
C GLU A 55 3.70 -8.84 5.40
N ALA A 56 3.88 -7.71 6.07
CA ALA A 56 3.85 -7.60 7.53
C ALA A 56 2.47 -7.93 8.09
N GLY A 57 1.40 -7.38 7.50
CA GLY A 57 0.03 -7.66 7.89
C GLY A 57 -0.32 -9.13 7.76
N LEU A 58 0.06 -9.77 6.65
CA LEU A 58 -0.08 -11.21 6.45
C LEU A 58 0.62 -12.00 7.56
N ALA A 59 1.88 -11.68 7.85
CA ALA A 59 2.65 -12.36 8.88
C ALA A 59 2.03 -12.21 10.27
N VAL A 60 1.59 -11.00 10.64
CA VAL A 60 0.93 -10.75 11.94
C VAL A 60 -0.39 -11.51 12.04
N ILE A 61 -1.22 -11.47 11.00
CA ILE A 61 -2.49 -12.21 10.95
C ILE A 61 -2.25 -13.71 11.12
N ASP A 62 -1.23 -14.26 10.46
CA ASP A 62 -0.91 -15.68 10.56
C ASP A 62 -0.42 -16.10 11.95
N HIS A 63 0.42 -15.28 12.59
CA HIS A 63 0.86 -15.51 13.96
C HIS A 63 -0.31 -15.44 14.94
N HIS A 64 -1.13 -14.40 14.84
CA HIS A 64 -2.30 -14.21 15.70
C HIS A 64 -3.25 -15.42 15.64
N LEU A 65 -3.53 -15.92 14.43
CA LEU A 65 -4.43 -17.05 14.24
C LEU A 65 -3.85 -18.39 14.72
N ARG A 66 -2.54 -18.48 14.96
CA ARG A 66 -1.89 -19.59 15.65
C ARG A 66 -1.77 -19.39 17.17
N GLY A 67 -2.21 -18.24 17.69
CA GLY A 67 -2.02 -17.87 19.10
C GLY A 67 -0.56 -17.51 19.43
N GLU A 68 0.21 -17.12 18.42
CA GLU A 68 1.61 -16.73 18.55
C GLU A 68 1.74 -15.20 18.67
N PRO A 69 2.78 -14.68 19.34
CA PRO A 69 3.08 -13.26 19.30
C PRO A 69 3.39 -12.82 17.87
N ALA A 70 3.12 -11.55 17.57
CA ALA A 70 3.52 -10.92 16.31
C ALA A 70 5.04 -11.10 16.07
N PRO A 71 5.46 -11.27 14.80
CA PRO A 71 6.87 -11.53 14.48
C PRO A 71 7.79 -10.37 14.87
N ASP A 72 7.26 -9.14 14.85
CA ASP A 72 7.96 -7.91 15.15
C ASP A 72 7.02 -6.92 15.85
N ASP A 73 7.61 -5.85 16.40
CA ASP A 73 6.89 -4.72 16.97
C ASP A 73 6.77 -3.57 15.95
N TYR A 74 5.57 -3.38 15.42
CA TYR A 74 5.29 -2.37 14.39
C TYR A 74 4.75 -1.04 14.94
N ARG A 75 4.83 -0.79 16.26
CA ARG A 75 4.33 0.45 16.87
C ARG A 75 5.06 1.69 16.35
N ASP A 76 6.36 1.58 16.07
CA ASP A 76 7.15 2.62 15.42
C ASP A 76 7.14 2.42 13.90
N TYR A 77 5.99 2.68 13.29
CA TYR A 77 5.79 2.51 11.85
C TYR A 77 6.71 3.41 11.02
N GLU A 78 7.11 4.57 11.56
CA GLU A 78 8.04 5.48 10.87
C GLU A 78 9.45 4.88 10.78
N ALA A 79 9.94 4.24 11.85
CA ALA A 79 11.22 3.53 11.82
C ALA A 79 11.21 2.37 10.81
N TRP A 80 10.10 1.63 10.72
CA TRP A 80 9.93 0.58 9.71
C TRP A 80 9.91 1.14 8.28
N ASN A 81 9.16 2.21 8.05
CA ASN A 81 9.12 2.90 6.75
C ASN A 81 10.51 3.38 6.34
N ALA A 82 11.25 4.03 7.23
CA ALA A 82 12.60 4.53 6.95
C ALA A 82 13.58 3.39 6.65
N ARG A 83 13.51 2.30 7.43
CA ARG A 83 14.35 1.11 7.23
C ARG A 83 14.05 0.46 5.88
N TRP A 84 12.79 0.16 5.57
CA TRP A 84 12.41 -0.50 4.33
C TRP A 84 12.68 0.38 3.11
N ALA A 85 12.45 1.69 3.20
CA ALA A 85 12.81 2.62 2.13
C ALA A 85 14.32 2.59 1.84
N ALA A 86 15.17 2.47 2.86
CA ALA A 86 16.61 2.32 2.68
C ALA A 86 16.99 0.95 2.09
N GLU A 87 16.37 -0.14 2.55
CA GLU A 87 16.58 -1.50 2.03
C GLU A 87 16.16 -1.62 0.55
N ASP A 88 15.05 -0.97 0.18
CA ASP A 88 14.42 -1.08 -1.14
C ASP A 88 14.86 0.07 -2.09
N ALA A 89 15.81 0.92 -1.69
CA ALA A 89 16.22 2.12 -2.45
C ALA A 89 16.69 1.83 -3.89
N SER A 90 17.27 0.66 -4.13
CA SER A 90 17.76 0.23 -5.46
C SER A 90 16.77 -0.65 -6.23
N LEU A 91 15.52 -0.78 -5.77
CA LEU A 91 14.54 -1.66 -6.40
C LEU A 91 14.20 -1.18 -7.83
N ALA A 92 14.09 -2.13 -8.76
CA ALA A 92 13.68 -1.82 -10.13
C ALA A 92 12.15 -1.72 -10.23
N PRO A 93 11.59 -0.88 -11.12
CA PRO A 93 10.13 -0.71 -11.26
C PRO A 93 9.38 -2.03 -11.46
N ALA A 94 9.86 -2.88 -12.38
CA ALA A 94 9.27 -4.19 -12.63
C ALA A 94 9.26 -5.09 -11.38
N ALA A 95 10.34 -5.06 -10.59
CA ALA A 95 10.44 -5.83 -9.35
C ALA A 95 9.49 -5.29 -8.27
N ALA A 96 9.34 -3.98 -8.15
CA ALA A 96 8.41 -3.34 -7.22
C ALA A 96 6.95 -3.68 -7.56
N ARG A 97 6.57 -3.58 -8.84
CA ARG A 97 5.24 -4.00 -9.32
C ARG A 97 4.97 -5.46 -8.98
N GLN A 98 5.92 -6.34 -9.31
CA GLN A 98 5.78 -7.77 -9.07
C GLN A 98 5.67 -8.09 -7.58
N ARG A 99 6.45 -7.40 -6.73
CA ARG A 99 6.43 -7.60 -5.28
C ARG A 99 5.06 -7.23 -4.73
N TRP A 100 4.53 -6.06 -5.06
CA TRP A 100 3.22 -5.63 -4.57
C TRP A 100 2.09 -6.55 -5.04
N THR A 101 2.05 -6.90 -6.34
CA THR A 101 1.02 -7.84 -6.83
C THR A 101 1.08 -9.19 -6.12
N ARG A 102 2.29 -9.68 -5.81
CA ARG A 102 2.46 -10.95 -5.09
C ARG A 102 2.00 -10.84 -3.64
N ALA A 103 2.41 -9.79 -2.92
CA ALA A 103 2.01 -9.54 -1.54
C ALA A 103 0.48 -9.45 -1.43
N HIS A 104 -0.14 -8.69 -2.34
CA HIS A 104 -1.60 -8.50 -2.37
C HIS A 104 -2.32 -9.82 -2.64
N GLN A 105 -1.86 -10.60 -3.63
CA GLN A 105 -2.42 -11.91 -3.93
C GLN A 105 -2.35 -12.84 -2.70
N GLN A 106 -1.20 -12.91 -2.04
CA GLN A 106 -1.00 -13.76 -0.87
C GLN A 106 -1.90 -13.35 0.30
N LEU A 107 -1.98 -12.05 0.58
CA LEU A 107 -2.87 -11.52 1.61
C LEU A 107 -4.34 -11.84 1.28
N MET A 108 -4.79 -11.57 0.06
CA MET A 108 -6.18 -11.82 -0.34
C MET A 108 -6.55 -13.30 -0.33
N ASP A 109 -5.67 -14.18 -0.80
CA ASP A 109 -5.89 -15.63 -0.73
C ASP A 109 -6.00 -16.08 0.74
N ARG A 110 -5.18 -15.50 1.62
CA ARG A 110 -5.24 -15.79 3.04
C ARG A 110 -6.54 -15.33 3.69
N LEU A 111 -6.98 -14.11 3.39
CA LEU A 111 -8.19 -13.51 3.96
C LEU A 111 -9.47 -14.19 3.46
N ARG A 112 -9.53 -14.59 2.18
CA ARG A 112 -10.65 -15.35 1.61
C ARG A 112 -10.78 -16.74 2.24
N GLY A 113 -9.69 -17.31 2.75
CA GLY A 113 -9.68 -18.60 3.46
C GLY A 113 -10.10 -18.54 4.93
N LEU A 114 -10.34 -17.36 5.50
CA LEU A 114 -10.72 -17.21 6.90
C LEU A 114 -12.18 -17.60 7.13
N SER A 115 -12.43 -18.34 8.21
CA SER A 115 -13.78 -18.52 8.74
C SER A 115 -14.30 -17.24 9.40
N PRO A 116 -15.63 -17.04 9.52
CA PRO A 116 -16.20 -15.83 10.12
C PRO A 116 -15.70 -15.54 11.54
N ALA A 117 -15.41 -16.57 12.34
CA ALA A 117 -14.91 -16.44 13.71
C ALA A 117 -13.46 -15.94 13.79
N GLN A 118 -12.67 -16.15 12.72
CA GLN A 118 -11.29 -15.67 12.65
C GLN A 118 -11.19 -14.20 12.27
N TRP A 119 -12.28 -13.57 11.83
CA TRP A 119 -12.37 -12.12 11.61
C TRP A 119 -12.65 -11.40 12.92
N ASP A 120 -11.75 -11.54 13.89
CA ASP A 120 -11.79 -10.79 15.15
C ASP A 120 -11.22 -9.37 14.99
N GLU A 121 -11.16 -8.62 16.09
CA GLU A 121 -10.71 -7.23 16.12
C GLU A 121 -9.27 -7.09 15.60
N VAL A 122 -8.36 -7.97 16.01
CA VAL A 122 -6.94 -7.90 15.59
C VAL A 122 -6.82 -8.09 14.08
N VAL A 123 -7.49 -9.09 13.51
CA VAL A 123 -7.45 -9.31 12.06
C VAL A 123 -8.06 -8.12 11.32
N ARG A 124 -9.19 -7.59 11.81
CA ARG A 124 -9.87 -6.46 11.17
C ARG A 124 -9.02 -5.19 11.17
N ASP A 125 -8.39 -4.88 12.29
CA ASP A 125 -7.56 -3.69 12.44
C ASP A 125 -6.34 -3.74 11.51
N TRP A 126 -5.67 -4.89 11.44
CA TRP A 126 -4.55 -5.08 10.53
C TRP A 126 -4.98 -5.02 9.07
N VAL A 127 -6.09 -5.68 8.71
CA VAL A 127 -6.61 -5.64 7.35
C VAL A 127 -6.93 -4.20 6.94
N GLU A 128 -7.66 -3.44 7.75
CA GLU A 128 -7.98 -2.05 7.43
C GLU A 128 -6.71 -1.19 7.26
N GLY A 129 -5.76 -1.33 8.19
CA GLY A 129 -4.53 -0.54 8.22
C GLY A 129 -3.56 -0.81 7.08
N VAL A 130 -3.54 -2.01 6.50
CA VAL A 130 -2.59 -2.36 5.42
C VAL A 130 -3.24 -2.44 4.03
N THR A 131 -4.58 -2.36 3.94
CA THR A 131 -5.31 -2.50 2.68
C THR A 131 -6.15 -1.27 2.33
N ALA A 132 -7.48 -1.36 2.36
CA ALA A 132 -8.37 -0.42 1.70
C ALA A 132 -8.16 1.05 2.11
N GLY A 133 -8.06 1.34 3.42
CA GLY A 133 -7.78 2.71 3.88
C GLY A 133 -6.42 3.22 3.41
N HIS A 134 -5.41 2.36 3.44
CA HIS A 134 -4.05 2.66 3.00
C HIS A 134 -3.96 2.87 1.47
N TYR A 135 -4.71 2.10 0.69
CA TYR A 135 -4.78 2.28 -0.76
C TYR A 135 -5.50 3.58 -1.13
N GLU A 136 -6.57 3.94 -0.41
CA GLU A 136 -7.30 5.19 -0.63
C GLU A 136 -6.42 6.41 -0.33
N GLU A 137 -5.65 6.38 0.76
CA GLU A 137 -4.66 7.41 1.10
C GLU A 137 -3.66 7.62 -0.05
N HIS A 138 -2.98 6.56 -0.46
CA HIS A 138 -1.94 6.69 -1.49
C HIS A 138 -2.50 6.90 -2.91
N LEU A 139 -3.74 6.49 -3.19
CA LEU A 139 -4.42 6.90 -4.41
C LEU A 139 -4.57 8.42 -4.47
N ALA A 140 -4.91 9.06 -3.35
CA ALA A 140 -4.99 10.52 -3.29
C ALA A 140 -3.63 11.17 -3.59
N ASP A 141 -2.54 10.63 -3.04
CA ASP A 141 -1.18 11.12 -3.29
C ASP A 141 -0.79 11.00 -4.78
N VAL A 142 -0.98 9.82 -5.37
CA VAL A 142 -0.61 9.57 -6.78
C VAL A 142 -1.42 10.48 -7.70
N LEU A 143 -2.71 10.68 -7.43
CA LEU A 143 -3.53 11.60 -8.20
C LEU A 143 -3.09 13.07 -8.02
N ALA A 144 -2.65 13.46 -6.84
CA ALA A 144 -2.07 14.79 -6.59
C ALA A 144 -0.76 14.99 -7.36
N TRP A 145 0.12 14.00 -7.35
CA TRP A 145 1.35 14.01 -8.13
C TRP A 145 1.07 14.11 -9.63
N ARG A 146 0.16 13.30 -10.17
CA ARG A 146 -0.25 13.35 -11.59
C ARG A 146 -0.72 14.75 -12.00
N ARG A 147 -1.57 15.38 -11.18
CA ARG A 147 -2.05 16.75 -11.42
C ARG A 147 -0.90 17.76 -11.48
N ARG A 148 0.11 17.62 -10.60
CA ARG A 148 1.27 18.52 -10.57
C ARG A 148 2.15 18.38 -11.81
N ILE A 149 2.43 17.16 -12.26
CA ILE A 149 3.29 16.94 -13.43
C ILE A 149 2.58 17.24 -14.76
N SER A 150 1.24 17.24 -14.78
CA SER A 150 0.44 17.52 -15.98
C SER A 150 0.18 19.01 -16.20
N GLN A 151 0.45 19.86 -15.20
CA GLN A 151 0.31 21.31 -15.34
C GLN A 151 1.56 21.88 -16.02
N PRO A 152 1.42 22.67 -17.11
CA PRO A 152 2.56 23.40 -17.65
C PRO A 152 3.11 24.34 -16.58
N ALA A 153 4.43 24.46 -16.48
CA ALA A 153 5.06 25.47 -15.64
C ALA A 153 4.44 26.84 -15.99
N GLU A 154 3.93 27.58 -14.99
CA GLU A 154 3.58 28.97 -15.22
C GLU A 154 4.83 29.69 -15.77
N PRO A 155 4.73 30.38 -16.92
CA PRO A 155 5.83 31.22 -17.35
C PRO A 155 6.10 32.23 -16.23
N PRO A 156 7.37 32.52 -15.90
CA PRO A 156 7.68 33.51 -14.88
C PRO A 156 6.94 34.79 -15.24
N GLY A 157 6.06 35.22 -14.34
CA GLY A 157 5.20 36.37 -14.56
C GLY A 157 6.04 37.55 -15.01
N THR A 158 5.72 38.08 -16.20
CA THR A 158 6.31 39.33 -16.68
C THR A 158 5.94 40.42 -15.67
N CYS A 159 6.89 40.83 -14.83
CA CYS A 159 6.79 42.10 -14.13
C CYS A 159 6.74 43.20 -15.20
N CYS A 160 5.58 43.84 -15.35
CA CYS A 160 5.41 45.11 -16.05
C CYS A 160 5.66 46.27 -15.08
#